data_AF-A0A3N0A0G6-F1
#
_entry.id   AF-A0A3N0A0G6-F1
#
_cell.length_a   1.000
_cell.length_b   1.000
_cell.length_c   1.000
_cell.angle_alpha   90.00
_cell.angle_beta   90.00
_cell.angle_gamma   90.00
#
_symmetry.space_group_name_H-M   'P 1'
#
loop_
_entity.id
_entity.type
_entity.pdbx_description
1 polymer ?
#
loop_
_entity_poly.entity_id
_entity_poly.type
_entity_poly.pdbx_seq_one_letter_code
_entity_poly.pdbx_strand_id
1 'polypeptide(L)'
;MKVTGFLAFAILSVSILSYGMTGASADTHLPLTVKTDLPLYSDGSIITITGKIRNYDSNSTLNEPVTIQVVSGTNRVAIAQVTPNNDGTFQTTLKAGGPVWKAGGEHTVMVNYKTSKVETMFDYAGGVSAPIEPPPIVAPTPPPPPPPIECESGYDLVNGECVQQAPTPPPAPVKEPEPDCGPGTILDPNTNTCIVDTKDPPPKTGGGCLIATATYGTELAPQVQMLRELRDNTVMSTGSGESFMTVFNDVYYSFSPYVADLEREHPAFREAVKAFITPMISSLAIMSLAENGSESHVLGLGITVIALNLGMYVAAPALIGFKVHRHIKSKMS
;
A
#
# COMPACT_ATOMS: atom_id res chain seq x y z
N MET A 1 -0.08 -38.05 21.89
CA MET A 1 -0.79 -37.14 20.96
C MET A 1 -0.33 -35.68 21.10
N LYS A 2 0.98 -35.39 21.07
CA LYS A 2 1.49 -33.99 21.21
C LYS A 2 2.56 -33.59 20.17
N VAL A 3 2.91 -34.49 19.24
CA VAL A 3 3.95 -34.25 18.22
C VAL A 3 3.34 -34.09 16.81
N THR A 4 2.08 -34.48 16.63
CA THR A 4 1.38 -34.45 15.33
C THR A 4 0.88 -33.06 14.92
N GLY A 5 0.69 -32.13 15.86
CA GLY A 5 0.25 -30.76 15.54
C GLY A 5 1.35 -29.86 14.95
N PHE A 6 2.60 -30.03 15.40
CA PHE A 6 3.75 -29.27 14.89
C PHE A 6 4.19 -29.73 13.49
N LEU A 7 4.00 -31.01 13.16
CA LEU A 7 4.25 -31.56 11.83
C LEU A 7 3.21 -31.08 10.80
N ALA A 8 1.95 -30.87 11.21
CA ALA A 8 0.90 -30.37 10.31
C ALA A 8 1.17 -28.92 9.83
N PHE A 9 1.69 -28.03 10.70
CA PHE A 9 2.06 -26.67 10.31
C PHE A 9 3.32 -26.61 9.43
N ALA A 10 4.30 -27.49 9.65
CA ALA A 10 5.47 -27.61 8.79
C ALA A 10 5.13 -28.21 7.42
N ILE A 11 4.15 -29.11 7.34
CA ILE A 11 3.68 -29.66 6.06
C ILE A 11 2.80 -28.64 5.32
N LEU A 12 2.01 -27.81 6.02
CA LEU A 12 1.25 -26.72 5.39
C LEU A 12 2.19 -25.67 4.77
N SER A 13 3.31 -25.32 5.44
CA SER A 13 4.31 -24.39 4.90
C SER A 13 5.15 -24.97 3.75
N VAL A 14 5.41 -26.28 3.75
CA VAL A 14 6.07 -26.98 2.63
C VAL A 14 5.12 -27.23 1.45
N SER A 15 3.81 -27.32 1.70
CA SER A 15 2.80 -27.41 0.63
C SER A 15 2.68 -26.09 -0.15
N ILE A 16 2.91 -24.94 0.50
CA ILE A 16 3.00 -23.63 -0.16
C ILE A 16 4.31 -23.51 -0.98
N LEU A 17 5.42 -24.10 -0.50
CA LEU A 17 6.68 -24.15 -1.25
C LEU A 17 6.60 -25.01 -2.53
N SER A 18 5.68 -25.97 -2.58
CA SER A 18 5.48 -26.83 -3.77
C SER A 18 4.82 -26.09 -4.94
N TYR A 19 4.19 -24.93 -4.69
CA TYR A 19 3.69 -24.01 -5.71
C TYR A 19 4.64 -22.83 -5.98
N GLY A 20 5.69 -22.65 -5.17
CA GLY A 20 6.61 -21.50 -5.24
C GLY A 20 8.01 -21.78 -5.77
N MET A 21 8.35 -23.04 -6.07
CA MET A 21 9.67 -23.44 -6.56
C MET A 21 9.62 -23.97 -8.00
N THR A 22 9.23 -23.11 -8.93
CA THR A 22 9.82 -23.14 -10.26
C THR A 22 10.54 -21.82 -10.45
N GLY A 23 11.86 -21.86 -10.41
CA GLY A 23 12.69 -20.74 -10.83
C GLY A 23 12.36 -20.40 -12.28
N ALA A 24 11.68 -19.29 -12.47
CA ALA A 24 11.58 -18.59 -13.73
C ALA A 24 11.78 -17.12 -13.39
N SER A 25 12.69 -16.48 -14.10
CA SER A 25 12.85 -15.04 -14.15
C SER A 25 11.49 -14.35 -14.06
N ALA A 26 11.36 -13.33 -13.21
CA ALA A 26 10.21 -12.43 -13.22
C ALA A 26 10.23 -11.61 -14.53
N ASP A 27 9.91 -12.29 -15.63
CA ASP A 27 9.35 -11.72 -16.82
C ASP A 27 7.86 -11.72 -16.52
N THR A 28 7.34 -10.57 -16.11
CA THR A 28 5.92 -10.40 -15.78
C THR A 28 5.09 -11.01 -16.90
N HIS A 29 4.21 -11.96 -16.57
CA HIS A 29 3.35 -12.67 -17.52
C HIS A 29 2.24 -11.78 -18.11
N LEU A 30 2.51 -10.49 -18.30
CA LEU A 30 1.63 -9.57 -19.00
C LEU A 30 1.69 -9.89 -20.49
N PRO A 31 0.54 -10.11 -21.16
CA PRO A 31 0.49 -10.40 -22.59
C PRO A 31 1.00 -9.24 -23.46
N LEU A 32 1.08 -8.03 -22.88
CA LEU A 32 1.47 -6.79 -23.53
C LEU A 32 2.21 -5.91 -22.52
N THR A 33 3.39 -5.40 -22.90
CA THR A 33 4.16 -4.44 -22.10
C THR A 33 4.34 -3.14 -22.88
N VAL A 34 4.39 -2.01 -22.16
CA VAL A 34 4.62 -0.67 -22.73
C VAL A 34 5.51 0.15 -21.80
N LYS A 35 6.40 0.97 -22.37
CA LYS A 35 7.19 2.00 -21.69
C LYS A 35 7.40 3.21 -22.60
N THR A 36 7.61 4.37 -21.99
CA THR A 36 8.14 5.57 -22.66
C THR A 36 9.66 5.67 -22.47
N ASP A 37 10.34 6.45 -23.29
CA ASP A 37 11.79 6.67 -23.18
C ASP A 37 12.18 7.62 -22.03
N LEU A 38 11.29 8.53 -21.64
CA LEU A 38 11.50 9.48 -20.54
C LEU A 38 10.24 9.57 -19.66
N PRO A 39 10.40 9.96 -18.38
CA PRO A 39 9.28 10.20 -17.47
C PRO A 39 8.67 11.60 -17.59
N LEU A 40 9.37 12.55 -18.24
CA LEU A 40 8.97 13.96 -18.35
C LEU A 40 9.30 14.51 -19.74
N TYR A 41 8.36 15.24 -20.34
CA TYR A 41 8.53 15.88 -21.66
C TYR A 41 8.12 17.36 -21.64
N SER A 42 8.81 18.19 -22.41
CA SER A 42 8.45 19.59 -22.65
C SER A 42 7.73 19.78 -23.99
N ASP A 43 7.11 20.95 -24.21
CA ASP A 43 6.47 21.29 -25.48
C ASP A 43 7.45 21.15 -26.66
N GLY A 44 7.02 20.43 -27.70
CA GLY A 44 7.80 20.13 -28.89
C GLY A 44 8.67 18.88 -28.81
N SER A 45 8.82 18.25 -27.63
CA SER A 45 9.63 17.03 -27.45
C SER A 45 9.05 15.82 -28.18
N ILE A 46 9.90 14.85 -28.51
CA ILE A 46 9.46 13.59 -29.11
C ILE A 46 9.35 12.53 -28.01
N ILE A 47 8.15 12.00 -27.82
CA ILE A 47 7.84 10.88 -26.94
C ILE A 47 8.04 9.60 -27.74
N THR A 48 8.94 8.72 -27.28
CA THR A 48 9.15 7.40 -27.88
C THR A 48 8.45 6.36 -27.03
N ILE A 49 7.44 5.70 -27.60
CA ILE A 49 6.67 4.65 -26.94
C ILE A 49 7.14 3.32 -27.49
N THR A 50 7.59 2.43 -26.60
CA THR A 50 8.08 1.09 -26.93
C THR A 50 7.27 0.04 -26.18
N GLY A 51 7.09 -1.13 -26.78
CA GLY A 51 6.40 -2.23 -26.12
C GLY A 51 6.60 -3.57 -26.80
N LYS A 52 6.15 -4.61 -26.13
CA LYS A 52 6.26 -6.00 -26.61
C LYS A 52 4.98 -6.78 -26.35
N ILE A 53 4.50 -7.46 -27.38
CA ILE A 53 3.39 -8.40 -27.32
C ILE A 53 3.98 -9.80 -27.15
N ARG A 54 3.60 -10.49 -26.07
CA ARG A 54 4.03 -11.86 -25.82
C ARG A 54 3.22 -12.82 -26.70
N ASN A 55 3.88 -13.85 -27.25
CA ASN A 55 3.27 -14.83 -28.15
C ASN A 55 2.58 -14.17 -29.37
N TYR A 56 3.18 -13.11 -29.92
CA TYR A 56 2.68 -12.46 -31.13
C TYR A 56 2.69 -13.44 -32.31
N ASP A 57 1.53 -13.66 -32.92
CA ASP A 57 1.39 -14.47 -34.12
C ASP A 57 1.57 -13.59 -35.36
N SER A 58 2.81 -13.55 -35.88
CA SER A 58 3.17 -12.81 -37.08
C SER A 58 2.62 -13.44 -38.37
N ASN A 59 2.08 -14.66 -38.32
CA ASN A 59 1.47 -15.35 -39.46
C ASN A 59 -0.07 -15.23 -39.47
N SER A 60 -0.65 -14.55 -38.48
CA SER A 60 -2.07 -14.23 -38.47
C SER A 60 -2.41 -13.40 -39.71
N THR A 61 -3.35 -13.89 -40.52
CA THR A 61 -3.87 -13.19 -41.72
C THR A 61 -4.52 -11.83 -41.40
N LEU A 62 -4.80 -11.57 -40.12
CA LEU A 62 -5.28 -10.31 -39.58
C LEU A 62 -4.07 -9.59 -38.96
N ASN A 63 -3.39 -8.76 -39.76
CA ASN A 63 -2.28 -7.90 -39.32
C ASN A 63 -2.83 -6.71 -38.53
N GLU A 64 -3.29 -6.96 -37.30
CA GLU A 64 -3.97 -5.97 -36.46
C GLU A 64 -2.98 -4.98 -35.84
N PRO A 65 -3.20 -3.66 -35.98
CA PRO A 65 -2.30 -2.67 -35.41
C PRO A 65 -2.52 -2.52 -33.91
N VAL A 66 -1.43 -2.22 -33.20
CA VAL A 66 -1.47 -1.73 -31.82
C VAL A 66 -1.98 -0.30 -31.83
N THR A 67 -3.02 -0.02 -31.07
CA THR A 67 -3.59 1.33 -30.95
C THR A 67 -3.12 1.98 -29.65
N ILE A 68 -2.53 3.17 -29.79
CA ILE A 68 -1.92 3.93 -28.71
C ILE A 68 -2.70 5.24 -28.58
N GLN A 69 -3.18 5.56 -27.39
CA GLN A 69 -3.92 6.79 -27.09
C GLN A 69 -3.27 7.49 -25.91
N VAL A 70 -3.06 8.79 -26.01
CA VAL A 70 -2.55 9.62 -24.91
C VAL A 70 -3.67 10.53 -24.42
N VAL A 71 -3.93 10.50 -23.12
CA VAL A 71 -4.96 11.33 -22.46
C VAL A 71 -4.36 12.18 -21.34
N SER A 72 -4.97 13.33 -21.12
CA SER A 72 -4.74 14.24 -20.00
C SER A 72 -6.08 14.51 -19.32
N GLY A 73 -6.28 13.95 -18.13
CA GLY A 73 -7.59 13.91 -17.47
C GLY A 73 -8.66 13.25 -18.36
N THR A 74 -9.65 14.02 -18.80
CA THR A 74 -10.72 13.54 -19.70
C THR A 74 -10.45 13.80 -21.18
N ASN A 75 -9.39 14.54 -21.52
CA ASN A 75 -9.09 14.94 -22.89
C ASN A 75 -8.09 14.02 -23.55
N ARG A 76 -8.38 13.58 -24.77
CA ARG A 76 -7.43 12.82 -25.60
C ARG A 76 -6.57 13.77 -26.42
N VAL A 77 -5.26 13.69 -26.23
CA VAL A 77 -4.28 14.61 -26.83
C VAL A 77 -3.50 14.01 -27.99
N ALA A 78 -3.40 12.67 -28.08
CA ALA A 78 -2.78 12.00 -29.22
C ALA A 78 -3.36 10.59 -29.45
N ILE A 79 -3.28 10.14 -30.70
CA ILE A 79 -3.59 8.77 -31.11
C ILE A 79 -2.55 8.34 -32.14
N ALA A 80 -2.02 7.14 -31.99
CA ALA A 80 -1.18 6.48 -32.99
C ALA A 80 -1.60 5.03 -33.19
N GLN A 81 -1.27 4.50 -34.35
CA GLN A 81 -1.40 3.08 -34.66
C GLN A 81 -0.07 2.58 -35.21
N VAL A 82 0.42 1.47 -34.69
CA VAL A 82 1.68 0.86 -35.12
C VAL A 82 1.48 -0.62 -35.35
N THR A 83 2.00 -1.12 -36.46
CA THR A 83 2.04 -2.56 -36.73
C THR A 83 3.23 -3.16 -35.99
N PRO A 84 3.03 -4.20 -35.15
CA PRO A 84 4.15 -4.87 -34.50
C PRO A 84 5.09 -5.52 -35.50
N ASN A 85 6.37 -5.56 -35.14
CA ASN A 85 7.39 -6.34 -35.82
C ASN A 85 7.09 -7.84 -35.68
N ASN A 86 7.76 -8.66 -36.51
CA ASN A 86 7.59 -10.13 -36.50
C ASN A 86 7.92 -10.79 -35.15
N ASP A 87 8.70 -10.13 -34.30
CA ASP A 87 9.07 -10.57 -32.96
C ASP A 87 8.09 -10.08 -31.86
N GLY A 88 7.00 -9.40 -32.26
CA GLY A 88 5.99 -8.84 -31.37
C GLY A 88 6.37 -7.50 -30.74
N THR A 89 7.54 -6.94 -31.05
CA THR A 89 7.93 -5.60 -30.57
C THR A 89 7.25 -4.51 -31.40
N PHE A 90 6.97 -3.36 -30.79
CA PHE A 90 6.50 -2.19 -31.50
C PHE A 90 7.14 -0.92 -30.93
N GLN A 91 7.30 0.07 -31.80
CA GLN A 91 7.82 1.38 -31.43
C GLN A 91 7.11 2.45 -32.24
N THR A 92 6.67 3.52 -31.58
CA THR A 92 6.13 4.70 -32.25
C THR A 92 6.70 5.96 -31.59
N THR A 93 6.71 7.05 -32.33
CA THR A 93 7.04 8.38 -31.81
C THR A 93 5.84 9.31 -31.93
N LEU A 94 5.69 10.19 -30.95
CA LEU A 94 4.68 11.23 -30.91
C LEU A 94 5.34 12.55 -30.55
N LYS A 95 4.92 13.66 -31.15
CA LYS A 95 5.37 14.98 -30.72
C LYS A 95 4.48 15.46 -29.57
N ALA A 96 5.07 15.71 -28.41
CA ALA A 96 4.42 16.36 -27.29
C ALA A 96 4.17 17.83 -27.66
N GLY A 97 2.94 18.31 -27.51
CA GLY A 97 2.56 19.68 -27.84
C GLY A 97 1.69 19.82 -29.09
N GLY A 98 1.14 21.02 -29.26
CA GLY A 98 0.16 21.34 -30.31
C GLY A 98 -1.21 21.75 -29.76
N PRO A 99 -2.19 22.02 -30.64
CA PRO A 99 -3.45 22.70 -30.25
C PRO A 99 -4.33 21.95 -29.23
N VAL A 100 -4.10 20.64 -29.09
CA VAL A 100 -4.86 19.74 -28.20
C VAL A 100 -4.16 19.51 -26.86
N TRP A 101 -2.87 19.83 -26.73
CA TRP A 101 -2.07 19.68 -25.50
C TRP A 101 -2.18 20.94 -24.64
N LYS A 102 -3.37 21.15 -24.06
CA LYS A 102 -3.71 22.42 -23.38
C LYS A 102 -3.27 22.49 -21.93
N ALA A 103 -3.19 21.36 -21.24
CA ALA A 103 -2.86 21.28 -19.82
C ALA A 103 -1.50 20.56 -19.64
N GLY A 104 -0.68 21.10 -18.73
CA GLY A 104 0.50 20.41 -18.22
C GLY A 104 0.14 19.47 -17.07
N GLY A 105 1.10 18.62 -16.69
CA GLY A 105 0.95 17.60 -15.64
C GLY A 105 0.90 16.17 -16.21
N GLU A 106 0.35 15.26 -15.42
CA GLU A 106 0.33 13.84 -15.73
C GLU A 106 -0.50 13.52 -17.00
N HIS A 107 0.06 12.68 -17.86
CA HIS A 107 -0.57 12.15 -19.06
C HIS A 107 -0.50 10.62 -19.04
N THR A 108 -1.60 9.96 -19.42
CA THR A 108 -1.70 8.50 -19.48
C THR A 108 -1.64 8.02 -20.93
N VAL A 109 -0.72 7.10 -21.21
CA VAL A 109 -0.59 6.36 -22.47
C VAL A 109 -1.32 5.04 -22.35
N MET A 110 -2.45 4.90 -23.03
CA MET A 110 -3.21 3.66 -23.14
C MET A 110 -2.82 2.92 -24.41
N VAL A 111 -2.37 1.68 -24.27
CA VAL A 111 -2.04 0.78 -25.39
C VAL A 111 -3.02 -0.37 -25.43
N ASN A 112 -3.67 -0.52 -26.59
CA ASN A 112 -4.68 -1.54 -26.83
C ASN A 112 -4.21 -2.44 -27.98
N TYR A 113 -4.26 -3.75 -27.76
CA TYR A 113 -4.03 -4.77 -28.78
C TYR A 113 -4.99 -5.94 -28.53
N LYS A 114 -5.90 -6.20 -29.48
CA LYS A 114 -7.00 -7.17 -29.32
C LYS A 114 -7.81 -6.89 -28.04
N THR A 115 -7.88 -7.87 -27.15
CA THR A 115 -8.54 -7.77 -25.84
C THR A 115 -7.61 -7.27 -24.74
N SER A 116 -6.31 -7.14 -25.00
CA SER A 116 -5.31 -6.71 -24.03
C SER A 116 -5.20 -5.19 -24.01
N LYS A 117 -5.24 -4.63 -22.80
CA LYS A 117 -5.06 -3.20 -22.52
C LYS A 117 -4.00 -3.04 -21.44
N VAL A 118 -3.09 -2.10 -21.64
CA VAL A 118 -2.07 -1.72 -20.66
C VAL A 118 -1.90 -0.21 -20.71
N GLU A 119 -1.55 0.38 -19.57
CA GLU A 119 -1.38 1.82 -19.42
C GLU A 119 -0.01 2.14 -18.83
N THR A 120 0.55 3.28 -19.19
CA THR A 120 1.77 3.86 -18.59
C THR A 120 1.63 5.38 -18.54
N MET A 121 2.35 6.04 -17.64
CA MET A 121 2.16 7.48 -17.36
C MET A 121 3.48 8.24 -17.55
N PHE A 122 3.37 9.51 -17.95
CA PHE A 122 4.49 10.45 -18.01
C PHE A 122 3.99 11.87 -17.68
N ASP A 123 4.89 12.73 -17.21
CA ASP A 123 4.59 14.14 -16.96
C ASP A 123 4.86 15.02 -18.21
N TYR A 124 4.01 16.03 -18.39
CA TYR A 124 4.15 17.01 -19.46
C TYR A 124 4.31 18.43 -18.89
N ALA A 125 5.47 19.03 -19.12
CA ALA A 125 5.81 20.38 -18.68
C ALA A 125 5.33 21.49 -19.66
N GLY A 126 4.54 21.15 -20.68
CA GLY A 126 3.98 22.12 -21.63
C GLY A 126 2.50 22.39 -21.39
N GLY A 127 1.90 23.24 -22.24
CA GLY A 127 0.51 23.68 -22.10
C GLY A 127 0.38 24.98 -21.28
N VAL A 128 -0.83 25.55 -21.26
CA VAL A 128 -1.13 26.67 -20.36
C VAL A 128 -1.23 26.02 -18.99
N SER A 129 -0.19 26.15 -18.19
CA SER A 129 -0.22 25.78 -16.79
C SER A 129 -1.49 26.36 -16.18
N ALA A 130 -2.32 25.53 -15.54
CA ALA A 130 -3.19 26.05 -14.50
C ALA A 130 -2.28 26.92 -13.60
N PRO A 131 -2.69 28.14 -13.24
CA PRO A 131 -1.83 29.05 -12.49
C PRO A 131 -1.22 28.26 -11.35
N ILE A 132 0.11 28.18 -11.34
CA ILE A 132 0.84 27.74 -10.16
C ILE A 132 0.36 28.72 -9.10
N GLU A 133 -0.49 28.27 -8.19
CA GLU A 133 -0.88 29.09 -7.05
C GLU A 133 0.45 29.48 -6.39
N PRO A 134 0.79 30.78 -6.36
CA PRO A 134 2.05 31.19 -5.76
C PRO A 134 2.09 30.65 -4.33
N PRO A 135 3.26 30.23 -3.82
CA PRO A 135 3.38 29.97 -2.40
C PRO A 135 2.82 31.18 -1.64
N PRO A 136 2.05 30.97 -0.55
CA PRO A 136 1.37 32.06 0.13
C PRO A 136 2.38 33.16 0.43
N ILE A 137 2.10 34.37 -0.05
CA ILE A 137 2.88 35.55 0.33
C ILE A 137 2.78 35.63 1.84
N VAL A 138 3.90 35.39 2.53
CA VAL A 138 4.02 35.56 3.97
C VAL A 138 3.75 37.04 4.25
N ALA A 139 2.55 37.33 4.72
CA ALA A 139 2.22 38.62 5.30
C ALA A 139 3.19 38.90 6.46
N PRO A 140 3.63 40.15 6.67
CA PRO A 140 4.44 40.47 7.84
C PRO A 140 3.69 40.00 9.09
N THR A 141 4.34 39.13 9.86
CA THR A 141 3.84 38.60 11.13
C THR A 141 3.40 39.78 12.00
N PRO A 142 2.14 39.79 12.49
CA PRO A 142 1.72 40.79 13.46
C PRO A 142 2.60 40.66 14.72
N PRO A 143 2.91 41.78 15.41
CA PRO A 143 3.69 41.73 16.63
C PRO A 143 3.04 40.78 17.64
N PRO A 144 3.84 40.05 18.43
CA PRO A 144 3.32 39.10 19.39
C PRO A 144 2.36 39.81 20.35
N PRO A 145 1.16 39.23 20.60
CA PRO A 145 0.25 39.77 21.60
C PRO A 145 0.93 39.76 22.98
N PRO A 146 0.56 40.72 23.87
CA PRO A 146 1.10 40.77 25.22
C PRO A 146 0.84 39.45 25.95
N PRO A 147 1.73 39.06 26.89
CA PRO A 147 1.61 37.80 27.61
C PRO A 147 0.25 37.70 28.31
N PRO A 148 -0.42 36.52 28.28
CA PRO A 148 -1.66 36.31 28.98
C PRO A 148 -1.49 36.52 30.48
N ILE A 149 -2.49 37.13 31.13
CA ILE A 149 -2.57 37.23 32.58
C ILE A 149 -2.85 35.83 33.12
N GLU A 150 -1.86 35.20 33.74
CA GLU A 150 -2.02 33.92 34.44
C GLU A 150 -2.40 34.19 35.90
N CYS A 151 -3.57 33.67 36.33
CA CYS A 151 -3.99 33.70 37.73
C CYS A 151 -3.31 32.57 38.51
N GLU A 152 -3.05 32.80 39.81
CA GLU A 152 -2.55 31.76 40.71
C GLU A 152 -3.57 30.60 40.89
N SER A 153 -3.09 29.43 41.28
CA SER A 153 -3.90 28.21 41.38
C SER A 153 -5.11 28.39 42.31
N GLY A 154 -6.32 28.23 41.77
CA GLY A 154 -7.60 28.36 42.49
C GLY A 154 -8.49 29.52 42.06
N TYR A 155 -8.09 30.28 41.04
CA TYR A 155 -8.83 31.42 40.49
C TYR A 155 -8.98 31.29 38.97
N ASP A 156 -10.17 31.59 38.45
CA ASP A 156 -10.45 31.64 37.01
C ASP A 156 -10.43 33.09 36.50
N LEU A 157 -9.90 33.31 35.29
CA LEU A 157 -9.88 34.61 34.64
C LEU A 157 -11.24 34.87 33.97
N VAL A 158 -12.06 35.77 34.55
CA VAL A 158 -13.37 36.16 34.00
C VAL A 158 -13.33 37.66 33.71
N ASN A 159 -13.51 38.04 32.43
CA ASN A 159 -13.47 39.44 31.98
C ASN A 159 -12.19 40.22 32.37
N GLY A 160 -11.05 39.54 32.48
CA GLY A 160 -9.75 40.16 32.79
C GLY A 160 -9.45 40.34 34.29
N GLU A 161 -10.31 39.86 35.18
CA GLU A 161 -10.06 39.81 36.62
C GLU A 161 -10.06 38.35 37.11
N CYS A 162 -9.19 38.03 38.07
CA CYS A 162 -9.09 36.69 38.67
C CYS A 162 -10.14 36.54 39.78
N VAL A 163 -11.06 35.59 39.66
CA VAL A 163 -12.15 35.35 40.62
C VAL A 163 -12.04 33.95 41.22
N GLN A 164 -12.23 33.82 42.53
CA GLN A 164 -12.14 32.55 43.25
C GLN A 164 -13.36 31.67 42.96
N GLN A 165 -13.12 30.42 42.53
CA GLN A 165 -14.19 29.50 42.17
C GLN A 165 -14.95 29.05 43.44
N ALA A 166 -16.27 29.26 43.48
CA ALA A 166 -17.12 28.68 44.52
C ALA A 166 -17.26 27.16 44.33
N PRO A 167 -17.29 26.34 45.40
CA PRO A 167 -17.34 24.90 45.27
C PRO A 167 -18.63 24.43 44.57
N THR A 168 -18.45 23.73 43.45
CA THR A 168 -19.51 23.14 42.65
C THR A 168 -20.12 21.90 43.34
N PRO A 169 -21.46 21.71 43.27
CA PRO A 169 -22.09 20.53 43.83
C PRO A 169 -21.70 19.26 43.04
N PRO A 170 -21.73 18.08 43.67
CA PRO A 170 -21.18 16.85 43.09
C PRO A 170 -21.91 16.43 41.80
N PRO A 171 -21.20 15.81 40.83
CA PRO A 171 -21.78 15.43 39.55
C PRO A 171 -22.79 14.30 39.70
N ALA A 172 -23.89 14.38 38.95
CA ALA A 172 -24.85 13.29 38.79
C ALA A 172 -24.18 12.07 38.10
N PRO A 173 -24.65 10.83 38.37
CA PRO A 173 -24.02 9.62 37.85
C PRO A 173 -24.11 9.55 36.32
N VAL A 174 -22.95 9.47 35.69
CA VAL A 174 -22.77 9.26 34.25
C VAL A 174 -23.28 7.87 33.88
N LYS A 175 -24.21 7.79 32.93
CA LYS A 175 -24.62 6.53 32.31
C LYS A 175 -23.46 5.98 31.48
N GLU A 176 -23.24 4.67 31.64
CA GLU A 176 -22.23 3.88 30.95
C GLU A 176 -22.35 4.02 29.42
N PRO A 177 -21.24 4.20 28.68
CA PRO A 177 -21.28 4.40 27.23
C PRO A 177 -21.68 3.10 26.52
N GLU A 178 -22.66 3.20 25.62
CA GLU A 178 -23.04 2.11 24.71
C GLU A 178 -21.85 1.72 23.81
N PRO A 179 -21.70 0.44 23.44
CA PRO A 179 -20.59 -0.01 22.59
C PRO A 179 -20.76 0.55 21.17
N ASP A 180 -19.90 1.49 20.80
CA ASP A 180 -19.81 1.99 19.42
C ASP A 180 -19.08 0.96 18.55
N CYS A 181 -19.81 0.37 17.60
CA CYS A 181 -19.26 -0.60 16.67
C CYS A 181 -18.44 0.11 15.60
N GLY A 182 -17.26 -0.43 15.29
CA GLY A 182 -16.35 0.18 14.32
C GLY A 182 -16.93 0.27 12.90
N PRO A 183 -16.34 1.11 12.02
CA PRO A 183 -16.80 1.28 10.64
C PRO A 183 -16.94 -0.06 9.91
N GLY A 184 -18.10 -0.30 9.28
CA GLY A 184 -18.42 -1.55 8.57
C GLY A 184 -19.09 -2.63 9.43
N THR A 185 -19.39 -2.33 10.70
CA THR A 185 -20.12 -3.22 11.60
C THR A 185 -21.30 -2.50 12.25
N ILE A 186 -22.39 -3.23 12.50
CA ILE A 186 -23.59 -2.77 13.21
C ILE A 186 -23.76 -3.57 14.49
N LEU A 187 -24.23 -2.92 15.56
CA LEU A 187 -24.54 -3.60 16.81
C LEU A 187 -25.79 -4.47 16.61
N ASP A 188 -25.68 -5.78 16.79
CA ASP A 188 -26.84 -6.67 16.82
C ASP A 188 -27.60 -6.46 18.15
N PRO A 189 -28.84 -5.95 18.11
CA PRO A 189 -29.61 -5.64 19.31
C PRO A 189 -30.00 -6.87 20.14
N ASN A 190 -29.88 -8.09 19.59
CA ASN A 190 -30.23 -9.32 20.30
C ASN A 190 -29.04 -9.97 21.01
N THR A 191 -27.84 -9.79 20.46
CA THR A 191 -26.61 -10.44 20.95
C THR A 191 -25.62 -9.44 21.55
N ASN A 192 -25.90 -8.13 21.42
CA ASN A 192 -25.03 -7.04 21.86
C ASN A 192 -23.61 -7.17 21.30
N THR A 193 -23.49 -7.74 20.10
CA THR A 193 -22.22 -8.01 19.42
C THR A 193 -22.18 -7.24 18.09
N CYS A 194 -21.02 -6.71 17.71
CA CYS A 194 -20.87 -6.03 16.43
C CYS A 194 -20.80 -7.07 15.29
N ILE A 195 -21.75 -7.02 14.36
CA ILE A 195 -21.81 -7.89 13.19
C ILE A 195 -21.57 -7.08 11.92
N VAL A 196 -21.07 -7.72 10.86
CA VAL A 196 -20.80 -7.05 9.57
C VAL A 196 -22.11 -6.52 8.97
N ASP A 197 -22.12 -5.26 8.53
CA ASP A 197 -23.29 -4.73 7.81
C ASP A 197 -23.42 -5.44 6.46
N THR A 198 -24.55 -6.11 6.24
CA THR A 198 -24.84 -6.89 5.03
C THR A 198 -25.71 -6.12 4.03
N LYS A 199 -26.17 -4.91 4.39
CA LYS A 199 -27.04 -4.08 3.54
C LYS A 199 -26.27 -3.29 2.49
N ASP A 200 -25.01 -2.99 2.76
CA ASP A 200 -24.06 -2.51 1.78
C ASP A 200 -23.14 -3.68 1.40
N PRO A 201 -22.88 -3.97 0.11
CA PRO A 201 -21.74 -4.81 -0.23
C PRO A 201 -20.53 -4.18 0.47
N PRO A 202 -19.68 -4.97 1.17
CA PRO A 202 -18.57 -4.41 1.92
C PRO A 202 -17.85 -3.46 0.96
N PRO A 203 -17.66 -2.18 1.33
CA PRO A 203 -17.00 -1.28 0.43
C PRO A 203 -15.67 -1.96 0.10
N LYS A 204 -15.25 -1.91 -1.17
CA LYS A 204 -13.98 -2.52 -1.62
C LYS A 204 -12.75 -1.82 -1.00
N THR A 205 -12.89 -1.27 0.19
CA THR A 205 -11.88 -0.75 1.11
C THR A 205 -11.44 -1.87 2.06
N GLY A 206 -10.89 -2.94 1.48
CA GLY A 206 -9.93 -3.79 2.19
C GLY A 206 -8.65 -2.99 2.42
N GLY A 207 -8.62 -2.11 3.41
CA GLY A 207 -7.51 -1.19 3.65
C GLY A 207 -7.03 -1.12 5.11
N GLY A 208 -7.50 -1.97 6.01
CA GLY A 208 -7.09 -1.95 7.42
C GLY A 208 -5.97 -2.93 7.73
N CYS A 209 -4.99 -2.53 8.54
CA CYS A 209 -3.97 -3.45 9.08
C CYS A 209 -4.53 -4.21 10.30
N LEU A 210 -5.60 -4.98 10.13
CA LEU A 210 -6.41 -5.61 11.19
C LEU A 210 -5.59 -6.32 12.29
N ILE A 211 -4.62 -7.15 11.90
CA ILE A 211 -3.73 -7.85 12.84
C ILE A 211 -2.90 -6.84 13.62
N ALA A 212 -2.22 -5.91 12.95
CA ALA A 212 -1.38 -4.91 13.62
C ALA A 212 -2.21 -4.01 14.55
N THR A 213 -3.42 -3.63 14.15
CA THR A 213 -4.34 -2.87 14.99
C THR A 213 -4.73 -3.65 16.25
N ALA A 214 -5.07 -4.93 16.12
CA ALA A 214 -5.38 -5.78 17.27
C ALA A 214 -4.15 -5.97 18.19
N THR A 215 -2.96 -6.10 17.60
CA THR A 215 -1.70 -6.25 18.32
C THR A 215 -1.31 -5.00 19.11
N TYR A 216 -1.37 -3.82 18.48
CA TYR A 216 -0.92 -2.55 19.06
C TYR A 216 -2.04 -1.74 19.74
N GLY A 217 -3.28 -2.22 19.63
CA GLY A 217 -4.44 -1.75 20.38
C GLY A 217 -5.21 -0.59 19.74
N THR A 218 -4.66 0.08 18.72
CA THR A 218 -5.35 1.18 18.03
C THR A 218 -4.83 1.36 16.60
N GLU A 219 -5.72 1.79 15.70
CA GLU A 219 -5.36 2.18 14.33
C GLU A 219 -4.38 3.37 14.34
N LEU A 220 -4.40 4.21 15.39
CA LEU A 220 -3.52 5.36 15.56
C LEU A 220 -2.13 5.00 16.13
N ALA A 221 -1.84 3.72 16.34
CA ALA A 221 -0.55 3.30 16.86
C ALA A 221 0.56 3.66 15.84
N PRO A 222 1.73 4.14 16.29
CA PRO A 222 2.81 4.54 15.38
C PRO A 222 3.22 3.43 14.40
N GLN A 223 3.20 2.17 14.83
CA GLN A 223 3.51 1.01 14.00
C GLN A 223 2.47 0.81 12.90
N VAL A 224 1.19 1.02 13.20
CA VAL A 224 0.09 0.87 12.24
C VAL A 224 0.10 2.03 11.25
N GLN A 225 0.33 3.25 11.71
CA GLN A 225 0.43 4.43 10.85
C GLN A 225 1.62 4.33 9.89
N MET A 226 2.78 3.89 10.37
CA MET A 226 3.94 3.62 9.52
C MET A 226 3.62 2.61 8.41
N LEU A 227 2.90 1.52 8.71
CA LEU A 227 2.50 0.54 7.69
C LEU A 227 1.57 1.15 6.63
N ARG A 228 0.65 2.04 7.06
CA ARG A 228 -0.28 2.73 6.15
C ARG A 228 0.47 3.72 5.27
N GLU A 229 1.37 4.53 5.83
CA GLU A 229 2.21 5.46 5.07
C GLU A 229 3.09 4.73 4.07
N LEU A 230 3.75 3.64 4.48
CA LEU A 230 4.56 2.82 3.57
C LEU A 230 3.72 2.22 2.45
N ARG A 231 2.54 1.70 2.77
CA ARG A 231 1.63 1.18 1.74
C ARG A 231 1.22 2.28 0.77
N ASP A 232 0.67 3.37 1.29
CA ASP A 232 -0.01 4.40 0.49
C ASP A 232 0.99 5.26 -0.30
N ASN A 233 2.12 5.64 0.31
CA ASN A 233 3.07 6.55 -0.31
C ASN A 233 4.19 5.84 -1.08
N THR A 234 4.58 4.62 -0.68
CA THR A 234 5.72 3.91 -1.26
C THR A 234 5.30 2.73 -2.13
N VAL A 235 4.48 1.82 -1.61
CA VAL A 235 4.13 0.59 -2.35
C VAL A 235 3.14 0.90 -3.45
N MET A 236 2.05 1.59 -3.13
CA MET A 236 0.99 1.94 -4.08
C MET A 236 1.40 3.05 -5.07
N SER A 237 2.55 3.70 -4.89
CA SER A 237 3.07 4.66 -5.89
C SER A 237 3.76 4.00 -7.08
N THR A 238 3.76 2.66 -7.16
CA THR A 238 4.41 1.90 -8.25
C THR A 238 3.52 0.76 -8.73
N GLY A 239 3.58 0.43 -10.03
CA GLY A 239 2.76 -0.65 -10.59
C GLY A 239 3.11 -2.03 -10.05
N SER A 240 4.40 -2.27 -9.74
CA SER A 240 4.85 -3.52 -9.10
C SER A 240 4.29 -3.66 -7.67
N GLY A 241 4.23 -2.56 -6.91
CA GLY A 241 3.67 -2.54 -5.57
C GLY A 241 2.14 -2.68 -5.56
N GLU A 242 1.42 -2.03 -6.47
CA GLU A 242 -0.04 -2.22 -6.61
C GLU A 242 -0.41 -3.67 -6.95
N SER A 243 0.32 -4.29 -7.88
CA SER A 243 0.11 -5.70 -8.23
C SER A 243 0.41 -6.63 -7.05
N PHE A 244 1.47 -6.35 -6.28
CA PHE A 244 1.78 -7.09 -5.07
C PHE A 244 0.67 -6.94 -4.03
N MET A 245 0.21 -5.71 -3.79
CA MET A 245 -0.83 -5.42 -2.80
C MET A 245 -2.16 -6.07 -3.14
N THR A 246 -2.50 -6.23 -4.42
CA THR A 246 -3.69 -6.97 -4.85
C THR A 246 -3.66 -8.41 -4.34
N VAL A 247 -2.58 -9.15 -4.64
CA VAL A 247 -2.43 -10.56 -4.21
C VAL A 247 -2.28 -10.65 -2.69
N PHE A 248 -1.51 -9.74 -2.10
CA PHE A 248 -1.32 -9.69 -0.65
C PHE A 248 -2.65 -9.49 0.07
N ASN A 249 -3.48 -8.55 -0.38
CA ASN A 249 -4.78 -8.26 0.24
C ASN A 249 -5.72 -9.45 0.19
N ASP A 250 -5.80 -10.15 -0.95
CA ASP A 250 -6.64 -11.34 -1.10
C ASP A 250 -6.31 -12.42 -0.05
N VAL A 251 -5.01 -12.67 0.15
CA VAL A 251 -4.55 -13.64 1.15
C VAL A 251 -4.70 -13.08 2.56
N TYR A 252 -4.27 -11.84 2.80
CA TYR A 252 -4.28 -11.21 4.12
C TYR A 252 -5.69 -11.16 4.72
N TYR A 253 -6.66 -10.62 3.97
CA TYR A 253 -8.03 -10.48 4.45
C TYR A 253 -8.80 -11.80 4.53
N SER A 254 -8.29 -12.90 3.93
CA SER A 254 -8.92 -14.21 4.06
C SER A 254 -8.78 -14.81 5.47
N PHE A 255 -7.81 -14.35 6.26
CA PHE A 255 -7.57 -14.87 7.62
C PHE A 255 -7.42 -13.78 8.69
N SER A 256 -7.07 -12.55 8.32
CA SER A 256 -6.79 -11.49 9.28
C SER A 256 -7.93 -11.15 10.25
N PRO A 257 -9.24 -11.21 9.87
CA PRO A 257 -10.31 -10.95 10.84
C PRO A 257 -10.31 -11.95 11.99
N TYR A 258 -10.18 -13.25 11.67
CA TYR A 258 -10.16 -14.32 12.66
C TYR A 258 -8.96 -14.20 13.62
N VAL A 259 -7.78 -13.86 13.09
CA VAL A 259 -6.60 -13.63 13.93
C VAL A 259 -6.77 -12.42 14.83
N ALA A 260 -7.30 -11.31 14.29
CA ALA A 260 -7.54 -10.09 15.06
C ALA A 260 -8.56 -10.32 16.20
N ASP A 261 -9.59 -11.14 15.98
CA ASP A 261 -10.55 -11.51 17.01
C ASP A 261 -9.89 -12.36 18.11
N LEU A 262 -9.07 -13.35 17.74
CA LEU A 262 -8.29 -14.14 18.69
C LEU A 262 -7.34 -13.28 19.54
N GLU A 263 -6.73 -12.24 18.96
CA GLU A 263 -5.88 -11.30 19.69
C GLU A 263 -6.67 -10.49 20.74
N ARG A 264 -7.92 -10.12 20.44
CA ARG A 264 -8.80 -9.41 21.38
C ARG A 264 -9.26 -10.30 22.53
N GLU A 265 -9.53 -11.57 22.26
CA GLU A 265 -9.99 -12.54 23.27
C GLU A 265 -8.87 -13.01 24.20
N HIS A 266 -7.63 -13.06 23.71
CA HIS A 266 -6.52 -13.70 24.42
C HIS A 266 -5.29 -12.78 24.53
N PRO A 267 -5.09 -12.10 25.68
CA PRO A 267 -3.94 -11.21 25.89
C PRO A 267 -2.58 -11.88 25.71
N ALA A 268 -2.44 -13.15 26.10
CA ALA A 268 -1.21 -13.90 25.89
C ALA A 268 -0.94 -14.21 24.41
N PHE A 269 -1.99 -14.45 23.63
CA PHE A 269 -1.88 -14.64 22.18
C PHE A 269 -1.47 -13.34 21.50
N ARG A 270 -2.09 -12.20 21.88
CA ARG A 270 -1.70 -10.88 21.39
C ARG A 270 -0.23 -10.57 21.65
N GLU A 271 0.31 -10.83 22.85
CA GLU A 271 1.74 -10.61 23.12
C GLU A 271 2.65 -11.55 22.31
N ALA A 272 2.20 -12.78 22.03
CA ALA A 272 2.92 -13.70 21.14
C ALA A 272 2.92 -13.18 19.69
N VAL A 273 1.77 -12.73 19.18
CA VAL A 273 1.66 -12.09 17.86
C VAL A 273 2.54 -10.84 17.82
N LYS A 274 2.50 -9.99 18.85
CA LYS A 274 3.35 -8.80 18.97
C LYS A 274 4.84 -9.12 18.88
N ALA A 275 5.30 -10.10 19.65
CA ALA A 275 6.68 -10.56 19.60
C ALA A 275 7.04 -11.11 18.21
N PHE A 276 6.08 -11.77 17.55
CA PHE A 276 6.27 -12.33 16.22
C PHE A 276 6.28 -11.28 15.11
N ILE A 277 5.40 -10.27 15.11
CA ILE A 277 5.27 -9.30 14.00
C ILE A 277 6.17 -8.07 14.14
N THR A 278 6.61 -7.72 15.34
CA THR A 278 7.46 -6.53 15.58
C THR A 278 8.79 -6.54 14.79
N PRO A 279 9.52 -7.68 14.68
CA PRO A 279 10.73 -7.75 13.85
C PRO A 279 10.43 -7.54 12.37
N MET A 280 9.35 -8.13 11.87
CA MET A 280 8.88 -7.96 10.49
C MET A 280 8.52 -6.50 10.20
N ILE A 281 7.76 -5.84 11.07
CA ILE A 281 7.40 -4.41 10.90
C ILE A 281 8.65 -3.53 10.94
N SER A 282 9.58 -3.81 11.85
CA SER A 282 10.88 -3.11 11.87
C SER A 282 11.66 -3.30 10.56
N SER A 283 11.63 -4.48 9.96
CA SER A 283 12.29 -4.74 8.67
C SER A 283 11.64 -3.97 7.52
N LEU A 284 10.32 -3.77 7.56
CA LEU A 284 9.58 -2.99 6.57
C LEU A 284 9.98 -1.50 6.59
N ALA A 285 10.57 -1.00 7.68
CA ALA A 285 11.12 0.35 7.73
C ALA A 285 12.17 0.62 6.66
N ILE A 286 12.85 -0.43 6.15
CA ILE A 286 13.82 -0.31 5.06
C ILE A 286 13.16 0.22 3.78
N MET A 287 11.85 -0.04 3.60
CA MET A 287 11.10 0.45 2.45
C MET A 287 10.99 1.99 2.43
N SER A 288 11.13 2.69 3.57
CA SER A 288 11.11 4.16 3.58
C SER A 288 12.33 4.79 2.89
N LEU A 289 13.35 3.98 2.60
CA LEU A 289 14.51 4.40 1.79
C LEU A 289 14.21 4.40 0.29
N ALA A 290 13.07 3.85 -0.14
CA ALA A 290 12.68 3.89 -1.53
C ALA A 290 12.35 5.33 -1.94
N GLU A 291 12.80 5.73 -3.12
CA GLU A 291 12.39 7.00 -3.70
C GLU A 291 10.95 6.87 -4.20
N ASN A 292 10.11 7.88 -3.92
CA ASN A 292 8.70 7.87 -4.30
C ASN A 292 8.55 7.69 -5.82
N GLY A 293 7.73 6.70 -6.24
CA GLY A 293 7.50 6.37 -7.64
C GLY A 293 8.62 5.60 -8.35
N SER A 294 9.75 5.30 -7.69
CA SER A 294 10.84 4.52 -8.28
C SER A 294 10.56 3.02 -8.22
N GLU A 295 10.12 2.44 -9.36
CA GLU A 295 9.82 1.00 -9.44
C GLU A 295 11.01 0.11 -9.05
N SER A 296 12.23 0.49 -9.46
CA SER A 296 13.44 -0.32 -9.20
C SER A 296 13.81 -0.30 -7.72
N HIS A 297 13.63 0.83 -7.03
CA HIS A 297 13.89 0.95 -5.60
C HIS A 297 12.85 0.17 -4.79
N VAL A 298 11.56 0.35 -5.09
CA VAL A 298 10.48 -0.38 -4.39
C VAL A 298 10.60 -1.89 -4.60
N LEU A 299 10.88 -2.34 -5.82
CA LEU A 299 11.08 -3.77 -6.11
C LEU A 299 12.34 -4.31 -5.42
N GLY A 300 13.47 -3.61 -5.53
CA GLY A 300 14.75 -4.04 -4.95
C GLY A 300 14.73 -4.11 -3.42
N LEU A 301 14.16 -3.09 -2.77
CA LEU A 301 13.99 -3.05 -1.32
C LEU A 301 12.92 -4.06 -0.88
N GLY A 302 11.83 -4.22 -1.64
CA GLY A 302 10.80 -5.23 -1.37
C GLY A 302 11.37 -6.64 -1.36
N ILE A 303 12.16 -7.02 -2.38
CA ILE A 303 12.87 -8.31 -2.44
C ILE A 303 13.81 -8.47 -1.24
N THR A 304 14.53 -7.41 -0.89
CA THR A 304 15.46 -7.41 0.26
C THR A 304 14.71 -7.66 1.57
N VAL A 305 13.59 -7.01 1.79
CA VAL A 305 12.75 -7.20 2.98
C VAL A 305 12.18 -8.60 3.02
N ILE A 306 11.68 -9.14 1.90
CA ILE A 306 11.19 -10.52 1.82
C ILE A 306 12.31 -11.51 2.17
N ALA A 307 13.50 -11.34 1.59
CA ALA A 307 14.66 -12.19 1.87
C ALA A 307 15.08 -12.12 3.34
N LEU A 308 15.07 -10.93 3.95
CA LEU A 308 15.37 -10.73 5.36
C LEU A 308 14.36 -11.45 6.27
N ASN A 309 13.07 -11.35 5.96
CA ASN A 309 12.02 -12.05 6.69
C ASN A 309 12.13 -13.58 6.54
N LEU A 310 12.39 -14.09 5.33
CA LEU A 310 12.64 -15.53 5.13
C LEU A 310 13.86 -16.00 5.92
N GLY A 311 14.93 -15.20 5.97
CA GLY A 311 16.09 -15.48 6.79
C GLY A 311 15.74 -15.60 8.27
N MET A 312 14.95 -14.65 8.77
CA MET A 312 14.58 -14.56 10.19
C MET A 312 13.57 -15.62 10.64
N TYR A 313 12.51 -15.85 9.86
CA TYR A 313 11.39 -16.72 10.26
C TYR A 313 11.53 -18.17 9.76
N VAL A 314 12.37 -18.43 8.75
CA VAL A 314 12.55 -19.78 8.20
C VAL A 314 13.97 -20.28 8.42
N ALA A 315 14.98 -19.59 7.89
CA ALA A 315 16.35 -20.10 7.89
C ALA A 315 16.95 -20.20 9.29
N ALA A 316 16.82 -19.15 10.11
CA ALA A 316 17.38 -19.14 11.47
C ALA A 316 16.75 -20.23 12.37
N PRO A 317 15.41 -20.35 12.49
CA PRO A 317 14.78 -21.44 13.24
C PRO A 317 15.17 -22.84 12.73
N ALA A 318 15.25 -23.03 11.40
CA ALA A 318 15.64 -24.31 10.82
C ALA A 318 17.08 -24.71 11.18
N LEU A 319 18.03 -23.77 11.11
CA LEU A 319 19.42 -24.01 11.49
C LEU A 319 19.57 -24.30 13.00
N ILE A 320 18.84 -23.58 13.83
CA ILE A 320 18.81 -23.84 15.28
C ILE A 320 18.25 -25.24 15.55
N GLY A 321 17.12 -25.59 14.93
CA GLY A 321 16.50 -26.91 15.05
C GLY A 321 17.44 -28.04 14.61
N PHE A 322 18.11 -27.89 13.47
CA PHE A 322 19.10 -28.84 12.97
C PHE A 322 20.28 -29.00 13.94
N LYS A 323 20.81 -27.88 14.46
CA LYS A 323 21.93 -27.90 15.41
C LYS A 323 21.55 -28.56 16.74
N VAL A 324 20.35 -28.28 17.25
CA VAL A 324 19.80 -28.92 18.46
C VAL A 324 19.62 -30.42 18.23
N HIS A 325 19.01 -30.82 17.11
CA HIS A 325 18.84 -32.23 16.75
C HIS A 325 20.18 -32.97 16.67
N ARG A 326 21.19 -32.36 16.04
CA ARG A 326 22.54 -32.91 15.95
C ARG A 326 23.20 -33.05 17.33
N HIS A 327 23.04 -32.07 18.21
CA HIS A 327 23.55 -32.11 19.58
C HIS A 327 22.88 -33.20 20.43
N ILE A 328 21.56 -33.37 20.30
CA ILE A 328 20.82 -34.41 21.02
C ILE A 328 21.28 -35.79 20.52
N LYS A 329 21.37 -35.99 19.19
CA LYS A 329 21.83 -37.25 18.60
C LYS A 329 23.26 -37.63 19.01
N SER A 330 24.17 -36.66 19.11
CA SER A 330 25.55 -36.88 19.57
C SER A 330 25.69 -37.19 21.06
N LYS A 331 24.68 -36.89 21.89
CA LYS A 331 24.68 -37.25 23.33
C LYS A 331 23.99 -38.59 23.61
N MET A 332 23.22 -39.10 22.65
CA MET A 332 22.53 -40.39 22.74
C MET A 332 23.32 -41.54 22.09
N SER A 333 24.39 -41.23 21.35
CA SER A 333 25.36 -42.19 20.80
C SER A 333 26.65 -42.17 21.60
#